data_AF-A0A9R1XM06-F1
#
_entry.id   AF-A0A9R1XM06-F1
#
_cell.length_a   1.000
_cell.length_b   1.000
_cell.length_c   1.000
_cell.angle_alpha   90.00
_cell.angle_beta   90.00
_cell.angle_gamma   90.00
#
_symmetry.space_group_name_H-M   'P 1'
#
loop_
_entity.id
_entity.type
_entity.pdbx_description
1 polymer ?
#
loop_
_entity_poly.entity_id
_entity_poly.type
_entity_poly.pdbx_seq_one_letter_code
_entity_poly.pdbx_strand_id
1 'polypeptide(L)'
;MVRVNEQQAVSQPLSVTKCDQRQKYLTIRDPTTWSKAFFQEGRDCDAMENGVSESFNYAIRHARRRHIITMLEKIRLFVMEMIYTQRVEGME
;
A
#
# COMPACT_ATOMS: atom_id res chain seq x y z
N MET A 1 -27.52 -36.15 -29.62
CA MET A 1 -28.30 -34.95 -29.96
C MET A 1 -27.94 -33.87 -28.92
N VAL A 2 -26.83 -33.15 -29.15
CA VAL A 2 -26.76 -31.69 -29.41
C VAL A 2 -27.53 -30.89 -28.33
N ARG A 3 -26.93 -29.98 -27.54
CA ARG A 3 -26.08 -28.85 -27.94
C ARG A 3 -25.16 -28.38 -26.80
N VAL A 4 -23.95 -28.00 -27.20
CA VAL A 4 -23.07 -27.02 -26.57
C VAL A 4 -23.70 -25.61 -26.73
N ASN A 5 -23.54 -24.73 -25.76
CA ASN A 5 -23.68 -23.26 -25.85
C ASN A 5 -22.98 -22.74 -24.57
N GLU A 6 -21.74 -22.29 -24.54
CA GLU A 6 -21.10 -21.17 -25.24
C GLU A 6 -21.91 -19.86 -25.18
N GLN A 7 -21.23 -18.83 -24.65
CA GLN A 7 -21.64 -17.43 -24.42
C GLN A 7 -22.37 -17.20 -23.08
N GLN A 8 -21.90 -16.37 -22.14
CA GLN A 8 -21.09 -15.16 -22.31
C GLN A 8 -19.74 -15.21 -21.58
N ALA A 9 -18.67 -15.22 -22.38
CA ALA A 9 -17.55 -14.35 -22.09
C ALA A 9 -18.10 -12.93 -21.98
N VAL A 10 -18.24 -12.41 -20.76
CA VAL A 10 -18.42 -10.98 -20.55
C VAL A 10 -17.10 -10.35 -20.95
N SER A 11 -17.03 -9.99 -22.23
CA SER A 11 -16.14 -8.98 -22.77
C SER A 11 -16.16 -7.79 -21.80
N GLN A 12 -15.15 -7.67 -20.93
CA GLN A 12 -15.00 -6.46 -20.15
C GLN A 12 -14.54 -5.37 -21.14
N PRO A 13 -15.37 -4.35 -21.40
CA PRO A 13 -14.99 -3.31 -22.33
C PRO A 13 -13.80 -2.52 -21.79
N LEU A 14 -12.92 -2.18 -22.72
CA LEU A 14 -11.74 -1.33 -22.56
C LEU A 14 -12.14 0.07 -22.07
N SER A 15 -12.36 0.25 -20.77
CA SER A 15 -12.16 1.50 -20.00
C SER A 15 -12.71 1.39 -18.57
N VAL A 16 -12.31 0.37 -17.80
CA VAL A 16 -12.64 0.36 -16.37
C VAL A 16 -11.75 1.39 -15.68
N THR A 17 -12.30 2.58 -15.46
CA THR A 17 -11.70 3.65 -14.68
C THR A 17 -11.25 3.07 -13.34
N LYS A 18 -9.98 3.24 -12.98
CA LYS A 18 -9.33 2.71 -11.76
C LYS A 18 -10.14 2.92 -10.46
N CYS A 19 -10.99 3.95 -10.44
CA CYS A 19 -11.91 4.28 -9.35
C CYS A 19 -12.98 3.19 -9.11
N ASP A 20 -13.50 2.57 -10.17
CA ASP A 20 -14.60 1.61 -10.07
C ASP A 20 -14.17 0.28 -9.45
N GLN A 21 -12.92 -0.12 -9.65
CA GLN A 21 -12.39 -1.36 -9.07
C GLN A 21 -12.14 -1.23 -7.57
N ARG A 22 -11.67 -0.05 -7.13
CA ARG A 22 -11.38 0.22 -5.72
C ARG A 22 -12.66 0.25 -4.88
N GLN A 23 -13.70 0.88 -5.41
CA GLN A 23 -15.00 0.93 -4.75
C GLN A 23 -15.60 -0.48 -4.57
N LYS A 24 -15.57 -1.29 -5.63
CA LYS A 24 -16.04 -2.69 -5.60
C LYS A 24 -15.25 -3.52 -4.59
N TYR A 25 -13.93 -3.35 -4.52
CA TYR A 25 -13.06 -4.04 -3.57
C TYR A 25 -13.42 -3.73 -2.11
N LEU A 26 -13.68 -2.45 -1.78
CA LEU A 26 -14.07 -2.05 -0.42
C LEU A 26 -15.46 -2.57 -0.02
N THR A 27 -16.39 -2.63 -0.98
CA THR A 27 -17.78 -3.05 -0.73
C THR A 27 -17.88 -4.54 -0.39
N ILE A 28 -16.91 -5.36 -0.80
CA ILE A 28 -16.86 -6.80 -0.49
C ILE A 28 -16.23 -7.06 0.91
N ARG A 29 -15.43 -6.12 1.43
CA ARG A 29 -14.78 -6.25 2.74
C ARG A 29 -15.66 -5.72 3.86
N ASP A 30 -15.48 -6.30 5.06
CA ASP A 30 -16.13 -5.83 6.28
C ASP A 30 -15.85 -4.32 6.51
N PRO A 31 -16.89 -3.46 6.55
CA PRO A 31 -16.77 -2.03 6.83
C PRO A 31 -15.96 -1.68 8.09
N THR A 32 -15.95 -2.55 9.10
CA THR A 32 -15.15 -2.33 10.32
C THR A 32 -13.65 -2.28 10.06
N THR A 33 -13.18 -2.84 8.94
CA THR A 33 -11.76 -2.95 8.58
C THR A 33 -11.23 -1.80 7.73
N TRP A 34 -12.11 -0.94 7.19
CA TRP A 34 -11.70 0.12 6.27
C TRP A 34 -12.43 1.45 6.47
N SER A 35 -13.56 1.48 7.17
CA SER A 35 -14.28 2.70 7.46
C SER A 35 -13.81 3.30 8.80
N LYS A 36 -13.37 4.55 8.74
CA LYS A 36 -12.90 5.34 9.89
C LYS A 36 -13.93 5.41 11.03
N ALA A 37 -15.22 5.29 10.72
CA ALA A 37 -16.30 5.32 11.71
C ALA A 37 -16.27 4.17 12.74
N PHE A 38 -15.52 3.09 12.47
CA PHE A 38 -15.40 1.93 13.36
C PHE A 38 -14.05 1.86 14.08
N PHE A 39 -13.16 2.81 13.85
CA PHE A 39 -11.86 2.86 14.54
C PHE A 39 -12.04 3.42 15.95
N GLN A 40 -11.40 2.77 16.91
CA GLN A 40 -11.35 3.27 18.29
C GLN A 40 -10.43 4.49 18.35
N GLU A 41 -10.86 5.53 19.05
CA GLU A 41 -10.05 6.72 19.31
C GLU A 41 -8.72 6.31 19.99
N GLY A 42 -7.59 6.76 19.45
CA GLY A 42 -6.25 6.44 19.95
C GLY A 42 -5.62 5.16 19.38
N ARG A 43 -6.27 4.47 18.43
CA ARG A 43 -5.67 3.35 17.66
C ARG A 43 -5.34 3.71 16.22
N ASP A 44 -5.35 4.99 15.89
CA ASP A 44 -5.08 5.50 14.57
C ASP A 44 -3.58 5.78 14.37
N CYS A 45 -2.95 4.98 13.51
CA CYS A 45 -1.71 5.40 12.86
C CYS A 45 -1.57 4.88 11.42
N ASP A 46 -2.66 4.64 10.70
CA ASP A 46 -2.59 4.22 9.29
C ASP A 46 -1.79 5.21 8.42
N ALA A 47 -1.91 6.51 8.68
CA ALA A 47 -1.14 7.54 7.98
C ALA A 47 0.37 7.50 8.33
N MET A 48 0.71 7.23 9.58
CA MET A 48 2.09 7.12 10.05
C MET A 48 2.74 5.82 9.55
N GLU A 49 2.05 4.69 9.67
CA GLU A 49 2.53 3.37 9.26
C GLU A 49 2.66 3.26 7.74
N ASN A 50 1.73 3.85 6.99
CA ASN A 50 1.84 3.92 5.53
C ASN A 50 2.96 4.86 5.10
N GLY A 51 3.18 5.99 5.78
CA GLY A 51 4.30 6.90 5.48
C GLY A 51 5.69 6.23 5.67
N VAL A 52 5.86 5.47 6.75
CA VAL A 52 7.08 4.67 6.99
C VAL A 52 7.25 3.57 5.95
N SER A 53 6.16 2.85 5.64
CA SER A 53 6.18 1.77 4.65
C SER A 53 6.46 2.25 3.23
N GLU A 54 5.85 3.37 2.82
CA GLU A 54 6.04 3.96 1.50
C GLU A 54 7.46 4.51 1.32
N SER A 55 7.98 5.23 2.31
CA SER A 55 9.34 5.77 2.28
C SER A 55 10.40 4.66 2.26
N PHE A 56 10.21 3.59 3.03
CA PHE A 56 11.08 2.41 2.99
C PHE A 56 11.03 1.70 1.63
N ASN A 57 9.85 1.49 1.06
CA ASN A 57 9.67 0.88 -0.25
C ASN A 57 10.36 1.69 -1.36
N TYR A 58 10.30 3.02 -1.25
CA TYR A 58 11.03 3.92 -2.14
C TYR A 58 12.55 3.72 -1.99
N ALA A 59 13.09 3.76 -0.77
CA ALA A 59 14.51 3.57 -0.51
C ALA A 59 15.04 2.23 -1.06
N ILE A 60 14.33 1.13 -0.84
CA ILE A 60 14.69 -0.20 -1.36
C ILE A 60 14.69 -0.23 -2.90
N ARG A 61 13.69 0.37 -3.55
CA ARG A 61 13.59 0.38 -5.01
C ARG A 61 14.84 0.99 -5.67
N HIS A 62 15.44 1.99 -5.05
CA HIS A 62 16.66 2.63 -5.54
C HIS A 62 17.95 1.93 -5.08
N ALA A 63 17.97 1.37 -3.87
CA ALA A 63 19.15 0.71 -3.31
C ALA A 63 19.45 -0.64 -3.99
N ARG A 64 18.42 -1.41 -4.38
CA ARG A 64 18.55 -2.75 -4.99
C ARG A 64 19.28 -2.81 -6.32
N ARG A 65 19.48 -1.67 -6.99
CA ARG A 65 20.25 -1.58 -8.24
C ARG A 65 21.77 -1.52 -8.02
N ARG A 66 22.22 -1.62 -6.77
CA ARG A 66 23.62 -1.47 -6.37
C ARG A 66 24.16 -2.80 -5.83
N HIS A 67 25.48 -2.90 -5.71
CA HIS A 67 26.12 -4.03 -5.04
C HIS A 67 25.61 -4.17 -3.60
N ILE A 68 25.58 -5.41 -3.10
CA ILE A 68 24.98 -5.77 -1.81
C ILE A 68 25.48 -4.91 -0.65
N ILE A 69 26.79 -4.62 -0.60
CA ILE A 69 27.39 -3.78 0.44
C ILE A 69 26.81 -2.36 0.38
N THR A 70 26.84 -1.72 -0.79
CA THR A 70 26.32 -0.36 -0.99
C THR A 70 24.80 -0.27 -0.77
N MET A 71 24.06 -1.32 -1.12
CA MET A 71 22.62 -1.41 -0.86
C MET A 71 22.34 -1.40 0.65
N LEU A 72 23.05 -2.23 1.42
CA LEU A 72 22.88 -2.35 2.86
C LEU A 72 23.28 -1.06 3.59
N GLU A 73 24.37 -0.42 3.18
CA GLU A 73 24.79 0.88 3.72
C GLU A 73 23.72 1.97 3.52
N LYS A 74 23.13 2.03 2.33
CA LYS A 74 22.04 2.98 2.04
C LYS A 74 20.80 2.73 2.88
N ILE A 75 20.40 1.46 3.06
CA ILE A 75 19.26 1.11 3.91
C ILE A 75 19.56 1.49 5.36
N ARG A 76 20.77 1.22 5.86
CA ARG A 76 21.19 1.58 7.22
C ARG A 76 21.09 3.09 7.47
N LEU A 77 21.68 3.89 6.58
CA LEU A 77 21.66 5.35 6.69
C LEU A 77 20.23 5.90 6.66
N PHE A 78 19.40 5.42 5.74
CA PHE A 78 17.99 5.81 5.64
C PHE A 78 17.20 5.53 6.93
N VAL A 79 17.35 4.33 7.51
CA VAL A 79 16.64 3.97 8.75
C VAL A 79 17.13 4.81 9.93
N MET A 80 18.44 5.07 10.03
CA MET A 80 18.99 5.91 11.09
C MET A 80 18.48 7.35 11.01
N GLU A 81 18.47 7.94 9.82
CA GLU A 81 17.95 9.29 9.59
C GLU A 81 16.46 9.38 9.91
N MET A 82 15.67 8.42 9.43
CA MET A 82 14.23 8.35 9.70
C MET A 82 13.93 8.28 11.21
N ILE A 83 14.63 7.43 11.95
CA ILE A 83 14.46 7.31 13.41
C ILE A 83 14.87 8.61 14.09
N TYR A 84 16.01 9.21 13.69
CA TYR A 84 16.47 10.47 14.26
C TYR A 84 15.43 11.57 14.06
N THR A 85 14.94 11.75 12.84
CA THR A 85 13.93 12.77 12.50
C THR A 85 12.64 12.55 13.29
N GLN A 86 12.12 11.31 13.37
CA GLN A 86 10.93 11.02 14.17
C GLN A 86 11.11 11.32 15.66
N ARG A 87 12.31 11.16 16.20
CA ARG A 87 12.61 11.48 17.60
C ARG A 87 12.67 12.99 17.82
N VAL A 88 13.24 13.74 16.89
CA VAL A 88 13.34 15.21 16.97
C VAL A 88 11.98 15.87 16.75
N GLU A 89 11.23 15.46 15.72
CA GLU A 89 9.91 16.02 15.40
C GLU A 89 8.85 15.67 16.45
N GLY A 90 9.00 14.57 17.19
CA GLY A 90 8.12 14.23 18.31
C GLY A 90 8.47 14.90 19.65
N MET A 91 9.52 15.73 19.68
CA MET A 91 9.92 16.52 20.84
C MET A 91 9.53 18.01 20.74
N GLU A 92 8.99 18.45 19.60
CA GLU A 92 8.37 19.77 19.39
C GLU A 92 6.84 19.68 19.48
#